data_AF-A0A5C3LQD6-F1
#
_entry.id   AF-A0A5C3LQD6-F1
#
_cell.length_a   1.000
_cell.length_b   1.000
_cell.length_c   1.000
_cell.angle_alpha   90.00
_cell.angle_beta   90.00
_cell.angle_gamma   90.00
#
_symmetry.space_group_name_H-M   'P 1'
#
loop_
_entity.id
_entity.type
_entity.pdbx_description
1 polymer ?
#
loop_
_entity_poly.entity_id
_entity_poly.type
_entity_poly.pdbx_seq_one_letter_code
_entity_poly.pdbx_strand_id
1 'polypeptide(L)'
;MVLDAAAKLHNLAVSINASLAGCETVIEISGSRKKIGYYCVHHPTRTIFWLEEFKLNGKNVFERTCGVEALSQAKNAVEAQYWKHIELYPNDRCLSQEIVDEIRETILHSRAEMLTSSTSITPFTEDELKDMLPLLGMLQGIFGIYMTCKLQIARFLHTFVRSRFFNFYGQFGARLDNDQALYQDSDQCDAKLTRIFTGLSYALFRAPNVHLRTLQRVWVNNQITQVSWRPFIKQLNTEWAELILNSTVIMTANVAFLAIPGVTTANSPSTIAQIFSYASTVASIGAIVIGLLLVRQNRTKGIDDANEALSFMTALLNTNFGKEALAIMYSLPYALLIWGMVFFVAALGSLTFKGTDKSTRVSIGVVFFLVGSLVFWCVFNSWEQRTPRKEHDRNVNEMTEQSKLKTVVVHGPSKPMQTV
;
A
#
# COMPACT_ATOMS: atom_id res chain seq x y z
N MET A 1 -25.05 -37.81 18.47
CA MET A 1 -25.16 -36.44 17.92
C MET A 1 -24.55 -36.32 16.53
N VAL A 2 -23.28 -36.70 16.33
CA VAL A 2 -22.63 -36.70 15.00
C VAL A 2 -23.38 -37.57 13.98
N LEU A 3 -23.75 -38.79 14.35
CA LEU A 3 -24.52 -39.70 13.48
C LEU A 3 -25.91 -39.13 13.11
N ASP A 4 -26.57 -38.46 14.05
CA ASP A 4 -27.87 -37.81 13.80
C ASP A 4 -27.73 -36.60 12.86
N ALA A 5 -26.66 -35.82 13.02
CA ALA A 5 -26.33 -34.73 12.09
C ALA A 5 -26.01 -35.26 10.68
N ALA A 6 -25.21 -36.33 10.58
CA ALA A 6 -24.89 -36.97 9.30
C ALA A 6 -26.15 -37.53 8.61
N ALA A 7 -27.06 -38.17 9.35
CA ALA A 7 -28.33 -38.67 8.81
C ALA A 7 -29.21 -37.53 8.29
N LYS A 8 -29.30 -36.41 9.02
CA LYS A 8 -30.04 -35.21 8.58
C LYS A 8 -29.44 -34.61 7.31
N LEU A 9 -28.12 -34.51 7.22
CA LEU A 9 -27.42 -34.00 6.03
C LEU A 9 -27.63 -34.92 4.83
N HIS A 10 -27.61 -36.23 5.03
CA HIS A 10 -27.89 -37.19 3.96
C HIS A 10 -29.32 -37.04 3.43
N ASN A 11 -30.32 -36.94 4.33
CA ASN A 11 -31.71 -36.71 3.94
C ASN A 11 -31.90 -35.37 3.19
N LEU A 12 -31.18 -34.33 3.60
CA LEU A 12 -31.19 -33.03 2.93
C LEU A 12 -30.57 -33.12 1.53
N ALA A 13 -29.45 -33.83 1.38
CA ALA A 13 -28.83 -34.05 0.07
C ALA A 13 -29.77 -34.79 -0.88
N VAL A 14 -30.48 -35.82 -0.39
CA VAL A 14 -31.48 -36.56 -1.16
C VAL A 14 -32.64 -35.66 -1.57
N SER A 15 -33.13 -34.78 -0.68
CA SER A 15 -34.28 -33.91 -1.00
C SER A 15 -33.98 -32.86 -2.08
N ILE A 16 -32.73 -32.41 -2.17
CA ILE A 16 -32.27 -31.47 -3.20
C ILE A 16 -31.64 -32.17 -4.42
N ASN A 17 -31.70 -33.51 -4.47
CA ASN A 17 -31.12 -34.34 -5.52
C ASN A 17 -29.61 -34.11 -5.74
N ALA A 18 -28.86 -33.86 -4.65
CA ALA A 18 -27.41 -33.69 -4.65
C ALA A 18 -26.70 -34.98 -4.22
N SER A 19 -25.68 -35.40 -4.96
CA SER A 19 -24.81 -36.52 -4.56
C SER A 19 -23.69 -36.02 -3.66
N LEU A 20 -23.57 -36.62 -2.47
CA LEU A 20 -22.44 -36.43 -1.55
C LEU A 20 -21.35 -37.50 -1.73
N ALA A 21 -21.47 -38.37 -2.73
CA ALA A 21 -20.49 -39.43 -2.95
C ALA A 21 -19.10 -38.82 -3.25
N GLY A 22 -18.08 -39.23 -2.48
CA GLY A 22 -16.72 -38.70 -2.61
C GLY A 22 -16.50 -37.30 -2.03
N CYS A 23 -17.51 -36.70 -1.39
CA CYS A 23 -17.35 -35.42 -0.68
C CYS A 23 -16.94 -35.66 0.78
N GLU A 24 -16.00 -34.85 1.26
CA GLU A 24 -15.69 -34.77 2.70
C GLU A 24 -16.73 -33.87 3.37
N THR A 25 -17.24 -34.26 4.55
CA THR A 25 -18.21 -33.46 5.31
C THR A 25 -17.62 -33.11 6.67
N VAL A 26 -17.53 -31.82 6.96
CA VAL A 26 -17.04 -31.32 8.23
C VAL A 26 -18.22 -30.91 9.10
N ILE A 27 -18.21 -31.34 10.36
CA ILE A 27 -19.26 -31.05 11.34
C ILE A 27 -18.63 -30.32 12.52
N GLU A 28 -19.08 -29.09 12.77
CA GLU A 28 -18.70 -28.29 13.92
C GLU A 28 -19.74 -28.45 15.03
N ILE A 29 -19.27 -28.92 16.19
CA ILE A 29 -20.09 -29.08 17.38
C ILE A 29 -19.87 -27.87 18.30
N SER A 30 -20.84 -26.95 18.34
CA SER A 30 -20.77 -25.81 19.25
C SER A 30 -21.27 -26.18 20.65
N GLY A 31 -20.40 -26.11 21.66
CA GLY A 31 -20.69 -26.57 23.02
C GLY A 31 -21.75 -25.76 23.80
N SER A 32 -22.13 -24.56 23.34
CA SER A 32 -23.05 -23.66 24.08
C SER A 32 -24.45 -23.53 23.45
N ARG A 33 -24.66 -24.07 22.24
CA ARG A 33 -25.93 -23.97 21.53
C ARG A 33 -26.30 -25.34 20.96
N LYS A 34 -27.60 -25.69 20.94
CA LYS A 34 -28.15 -26.83 20.18
C LYS A 34 -28.03 -26.64 18.65
N LYS A 35 -26.99 -25.97 18.16
CA LYS A 35 -26.74 -25.64 16.76
C LYS A 35 -25.47 -26.34 16.31
N ILE A 36 -25.56 -27.01 15.17
CA ILE A 36 -24.46 -27.74 14.54
C ILE A 36 -24.09 -26.96 13.28
N GLY A 37 -22.81 -26.60 13.14
CA GLY A 37 -22.27 -26.05 11.91
C GLY A 37 -21.81 -27.19 11.00
N TYR A 38 -21.88 -27.02 9.69
CA TYR A 38 -21.30 -27.96 8.75
C TYR A 38 -20.85 -27.26 7.46
N TYR A 39 -20.01 -27.94 6.69
CA TYR A 39 -19.78 -27.66 5.28
C TYR A 39 -19.32 -28.94 4.58
N CYS A 40 -19.52 -29.00 3.28
CA CYS A 40 -19.08 -30.09 2.41
C CYS A 40 -17.90 -29.63 1.55
N VAL A 41 -17.02 -30.57 1.23
CA VAL A 41 -15.80 -30.33 0.46
C VAL A 41 -15.78 -31.29 -0.72
N HIS A 42 -15.61 -30.75 -1.92
CA HIS A 42 -15.46 -31.52 -3.14
C HIS A 42 -14.04 -31.33 -3.67
N HIS A 43 -13.19 -32.35 -3.46
CA HIS A 43 -11.76 -32.29 -3.82
C HIS A 43 -11.49 -32.14 -5.33
N PRO A 44 -12.21 -32.83 -6.25
CA PRO A 44 -11.93 -32.70 -7.69
C PRO A 44 -12.09 -31.28 -8.22
N THR A 45 -13.06 -30.52 -7.70
CA THR A 45 -13.26 -29.11 -8.09
C THR A 45 -12.60 -28.12 -7.15
N ARG A 46 -11.96 -28.58 -6.06
CA ARG A 46 -11.34 -27.75 -5.02
C ARG A 46 -12.30 -26.72 -4.44
N THR A 47 -13.54 -27.12 -4.17
CA THR A 47 -14.59 -26.23 -3.68
C THR A 47 -15.14 -26.67 -2.33
N ILE A 48 -15.53 -25.69 -1.52
CA ILE A 48 -16.37 -25.89 -0.35
C ILE A 48 -17.80 -25.42 -0.65
N PHE A 49 -18.80 -26.09 -0.08
CA PHE A 49 -20.21 -25.75 -0.31
C PHE A 49 -21.09 -26.16 0.87
N TRP A 50 -22.33 -25.67 0.85
CA TRP A 50 -23.39 -26.00 1.79
C TRP A 50 -24.58 -26.55 1.01
N LEU A 51 -25.35 -27.45 1.62
CA LEU A 51 -26.59 -27.97 1.01
C LEU A 51 -27.74 -26.96 1.19
N GLU A 52 -27.64 -26.12 2.20
CA GLU A 52 -28.56 -25.00 2.45
C GLU A 52 -28.09 -23.75 1.72
N GLU A 53 -29.03 -22.83 1.44
CA GLU A 53 -28.71 -21.54 0.83
C GLU A 53 -27.75 -20.75 1.74
N PHE A 54 -26.51 -20.60 1.30
CA PHE A 54 -25.48 -19.85 2.01
C PHE A 54 -25.13 -18.56 1.25
N LYS A 55 -25.43 -17.42 1.86
CA LYS A 55 -25.13 -16.11 1.26
C LYS A 55 -23.66 -15.75 1.44
N LEU A 56 -22.90 -15.80 0.35
CA LEU A 56 -21.54 -15.29 0.29
C LEU A 56 -21.54 -13.76 0.42
N ASN A 57 -20.74 -13.22 1.33
CA ASN A 57 -20.68 -11.79 1.62
C ASN A 57 -19.30 -11.37 2.17
N GLY A 58 -19.10 -10.06 2.33
CA GLY A 58 -17.86 -9.48 2.85
C GLY A 58 -17.50 -9.87 4.30
N LYS A 59 -18.42 -10.45 5.07
CA LYS A 59 -18.18 -10.87 6.46
C LYS A 59 -17.78 -12.35 6.57
N ASN A 60 -17.92 -13.14 5.51
CA ASN A 60 -17.54 -14.56 5.48
C ASN A 60 -16.42 -14.81 4.45
N VAL A 61 -16.76 -15.26 3.25
CA VAL A 61 -15.85 -15.76 2.21
C VAL A 61 -15.17 -14.62 1.45
N PHE A 62 -15.81 -13.45 1.34
CA PHE A 62 -15.27 -12.35 0.51
C PHE A 62 -14.33 -11.40 1.26
N GLU A 63 -14.08 -11.56 2.55
CA GLU A 63 -13.05 -10.79 3.28
C GLU A 63 -13.08 -9.26 3.02
N ARG A 64 -14.28 -8.66 3.04
CA ARG A 64 -14.56 -7.24 2.73
C ARG A 64 -14.26 -6.79 1.29
N THR A 65 -14.09 -7.73 0.36
CA THR A 65 -14.04 -7.47 -1.08
C THR A 65 -15.42 -7.02 -1.57
N CYS A 66 -15.45 -5.91 -2.31
CA CYS A 66 -16.65 -5.34 -2.91
C CYS A 66 -16.79 -5.80 -4.37
N GLY A 67 -17.89 -5.46 -5.05
CA GLY A 67 -18.00 -5.65 -6.51
C GLY A 67 -18.02 -7.10 -7.02
N VAL A 68 -18.28 -8.08 -6.15
CA VAL A 68 -18.55 -9.46 -6.57
C VAL A 68 -20.01 -9.55 -7.02
N GLU A 69 -20.23 -9.56 -8.32
CA GLU A 69 -21.56 -9.58 -8.95
C GLU A 69 -21.91 -10.97 -9.51
N ALA A 70 -20.89 -11.79 -9.81
CA ALA A 70 -21.08 -13.12 -10.40
C ALA A 70 -20.39 -14.22 -9.58
N LEU A 71 -20.98 -15.42 -9.58
CA LEU A 71 -20.38 -16.61 -8.93
C LEU A 71 -19.03 -17.00 -9.54
N SER A 72 -18.77 -16.69 -10.81
CA SER A 72 -17.47 -16.91 -11.45
C SER A 72 -16.35 -16.13 -10.75
N GLN A 73 -16.64 -14.92 -10.26
CA GLN A 73 -15.71 -14.09 -9.50
C GLN A 73 -15.46 -14.65 -8.09
N ALA A 74 -16.45 -15.33 -7.52
CA ALA A 74 -16.33 -16.00 -6.22
C ALA A 74 -15.53 -17.31 -6.27
N LYS A 75 -15.25 -17.88 -7.46
CA LYS A 75 -14.54 -19.16 -7.61
C LYS A 75 -13.22 -19.20 -6.84
N ASN A 76 -12.37 -18.18 -7.04
CA ASN A 76 -11.07 -18.10 -6.36
C ASN A 76 -11.25 -17.93 -4.83
N ALA A 77 -12.29 -17.25 -4.36
CA ALA A 77 -12.55 -17.13 -2.93
C ALA A 77 -12.93 -18.48 -2.31
N VAL A 78 -13.78 -19.25 -2.99
CA VAL A 78 -14.19 -20.60 -2.55
C VAL A 78 -13.01 -21.56 -2.58
N GLU A 79 -12.18 -21.51 -3.63
CA GLU A 79 -10.97 -22.32 -3.72
C GLU A 79 -9.94 -21.92 -2.63
N ALA A 80 -9.82 -20.63 -2.29
CA ALA A 80 -8.99 -20.21 -1.16
C ALA A 80 -9.47 -20.85 0.15
N GLN A 81 -10.79 -20.94 0.38
CA GLN A 81 -11.33 -21.63 1.56
C GLN A 81 -11.09 -23.14 1.53
N TYR A 82 -11.10 -23.77 0.35
CA TYR A 82 -10.68 -25.17 0.19
C TYR A 82 -9.25 -25.37 0.67
N TRP A 83 -8.30 -24.56 0.19
CA TRP A 83 -6.90 -24.66 0.63
C TRP A 83 -6.74 -24.36 2.12
N LYS A 84 -7.57 -23.47 2.67
CA LYS A 84 -7.62 -23.22 4.12
C LYS A 84 -8.08 -24.44 4.90
N HIS A 85 -9.08 -25.16 4.40
CA HIS A 85 -9.52 -26.42 4.97
C HIS A 85 -8.41 -27.49 4.93
N ILE A 86 -7.65 -27.56 3.82
CA ILE A 86 -6.49 -28.46 3.74
C ILE A 86 -5.41 -28.09 4.76
N GLU A 87 -5.14 -26.80 4.96
CA GLU A 87 -4.21 -26.29 5.97
C GLU A 87 -4.62 -26.66 7.40
N LEU A 88 -5.92 -26.57 7.71
CA LEU A 88 -6.46 -26.81 9.06
C LEU A 88 -6.56 -28.30 9.41
N TYR A 89 -6.80 -29.18 8.45
CA TYR A 89 -7.08 -30.61 8.68
C TYR A 89 -6.15 -31.58 7.92
N PRO A 90 -4.82 -31.40 7.87
CA PRO A 90 -3.93 -32.09 6.92
C PRO A 90 -3.80 -33.63 7.06
N ASN A 91 -4.45 -34.24 8.05
CA ASN A 91 -4.40 -35.66 8.35
C ASN A 91 -4.98 -36.53 7.22
N ASP A 92 -4.36 -37.68 6.97
CA ASP A 92 -4.82 -38.71 6.02
C ASP A 92 -5.05 -38.25 4.57
N ARG A 93 -4.46 -37.11 4.17
CA ARG A 93 -4.58 -36.59 2.80
C ARG A 93 -3.36 -36.94 1.96
N CYS A 94 -3.57 -37.35 0.72
CA CYS A 94 -2.50 -37.45 -0.27
C CYS A 94 -2.59 -36.22 -1.20
N LEU A 95 -1.62 -35.31 -1.12
CA LEU A 95 -1.44 -34.32 -2.17
C LEU A 95 -0.80 -35.04 -3.37
N SER A 96 -1.29 -34.79 -4.58
CA SER A 96 -0.68 -35.34 -5.79
C SER A 96 0.59 -34.58 -6.15
N GLN A 97 1.48 -35.22 -6.91
CA GLN A 97 2.67 -34.57 -7.47
C GLN A 97 2.29 -33.37 -8.36
N GLU A 98 1.15 -33.46 -9.05
CA GLU A 98 0.58 -32.39 -9.88
C GLU A 98 0.39 -31.08 -9.09
N ILE A 99 -0.04 -31.15 -7.83
CA ILE A 99 -0.22 -29.97 -6.98
C ILE A 99 1.14 -29.33 -6.65
N VAL A 100 2.18 -30.14 -6.46
CA VAL A 100 3.56 -29.66 -6.22
C VAL A 100 4.12 -28.99 -7.47
N ASP A 101 3.81 -29.53 -8.64
CA ASP A 101 4.24 -28.95 -9.91
C ASP A 101 3.49 -27.64 -10.18
N GLU A 102 2.18 -27.58 -9.91
CA GLU A 102 1.35 -26.37 -10.01
C GLU A 102 1.88 -25.23 -9.14
N ILE A 103 2.24 -25.49 -7.87
CA ILE A 103 2.79 -24.45 -7.01
C ILE A 103 4.19 -24.01 -7.46
N ARG A 104 5.02 -24.94 -7.95
CA ARG A 104 6.35 -24.61 -8.49
C ARG A 104 6.21 -23.68 -9.70
N GLU A 105 5.32 -24.00 -10.63
CA GLU A 105 5.01 -23.15 -11.79
C GLU A 105 4.47 -21.79 -11.36
N THR A 106 3.57 -21.75 -10.38
CA THR A 106 2.99 -20.50 -9.86
C THR A 106 4.07 -19.59 -9.26
N ILE A 107 5.04 -20.15 -8.51
CA ILE A 107 6.15 -19.38 -7.94
C ILE A 107 7.09 -18.89 -9.04
N LEU A 108 7.41 -19.72 -10.04
CA LEU A 108 8.25 -19.31 -11.18
C LEU A 108 7.59 -18.18 -11.98
N HIS A 109 6.28 -18.28 -12.24
CA HIS A 109 5.51 -17.23 -12.88
C HIS A 109 5.56 -15.92 -12.08
N SER A 110 5.32 -16.00 -10.77
CA SER A 110 5.37 -14.84 -9.87
C SER A 110 6.74 -14.16 -9.88
N ARG A 111 7.83 -14.95 -9.93
CA ARG A 111 9.19 -14.40 -10.05
C ARG A 111 9.43 -13.73 -11.39
N ALA A 112 8.96 -14.33 -12.48
CA ALA A 112 9.07 -13.74 -13.80
C ALA A 112 8.29 -12.41 -13.87
N GLU A 113 7.11 -12.34 -13.25
CA GLU A 113 6.32 -11.11 -13.13
C GLU A 113 7.10 -10.03 -12.37
N MET A 114 7.70 -10.34 -11.21
CA MET A 114 8.52 -9.38 -10.46
C MET A 114 9.75 -8.88 -11.22
N LEU A 115 10.32 -9.70 -12.11
CA LEU A 115 11.46 -9.31 -12.94
C LEU A 115 11.03 -8.44 -14.14
N THR A 116 9.81 -8.63 -14.64
CA THR A 116 9.32 -7.97 -15.86
C THR A 116 8.42 -6.77 -15.59
N SER A 117 7.88 -6.65 -14.37
CA SER A 117 6.95 -5.58 -13.97
C SER A 117 7.41 -4.90 -12.68
N SER A 118 7.42 -3.56 -12.69
CA SER A 118 7.63 -2.74 -11.49
C SER A 118 6.43 -2.70 -10.54
N THR A 119 5.29 -3.24 -10.95
CA THR A 119 3.97 -3.11 -10.30
C THR A 119 3.29 -4.47 -10.09
N SER A 120 4.10 -5.52 -9.90
CA SER A 120 3.65 -6.90 -9.67
C SER A 120 2.54 -7.02 -8.61
N ILE A 121 1.54 -7.85 -8.91
CA ILE A 121 0.41 -8.16 -8.01
C ILE A 121 0.68 -9.40 -7.12
N THR A 122 1.91 -9.90 -7.14
CA THR A 122 2.33 -11.09 -6.40
C THR A 122 2.20 -10.90 -4.88
N PRO A 123 1.73 -11.91 -4.13
CA PRO A 123 1.52 -11.80 -2.69
C PRO A 123 2.81 -11.90 -1.85
N PHE A 124 3.94 -12.23 -2.48
CA PHE A 124 5.25 -12.40 -1.83
C PHE A 124 6.30 -11.47 -2.44
N THR A 125 7.32 -11.15 -1.65
CA THR A 125 8.50 -10.39 -2.08
C THR A 125 9.47 -11.27 -2.89
N GLU A 126 10.41 -10.63 -3.60
CA GLU A 126 11.37 -11.36 -4.44
C GLU A 126 12.23 -12.33 -3.62
N ASP A 127 12.66 -11.90 -2.42
CA ASP A 127 13.46 -12.71 -1.51
C ASP A 127 12.66 -13.90 -0.96
N GLU A 128 11.40 -13.68 -0.56
CA GLU A 128 10.51 -14.76 -0.13
C GLU A 128 10.28 -15.79 -1.26
N LEU A 129 10.05 -15.33 -2.50
CA LEU A 129 9.90 -16.23 -3.65
C LEU A 129 11.20 -17.00 -4.00
N LYS A 130 12.37 -16.39 -3.77
CA LYS A 130 13.68 -17.07 -3.90
C LYS A 130 13.83 -18.19 -2.90
N ASP A 131 13.44 -17.97 -1.65
CA ASP A 131 13.56 -18.93 -0.56
C ASP A 131 12.51 -20.07 -0.65
N MET A 132 11.35 -19.80 -1.26
CA MET A 132 10.30 -20.81 -1.42
C MET A 132 10.67 -21.96 -2.36
N LEU A 133 11.46 -21.72 -3.41
CA LEU A 133 11.82 -22.78 -4.38
C LEU A 133 12.71 -23.87 -3.76
N PRO A 134 13.81 -23.56 -3.06
CA PRO A 134 14.58 -24.54 -2.30
C PRO A 134 13.74 -25.26 -1.25
N LEU A 135 12.86 -24.53 -0.56
CA LEU A 135 11.96 -25.09 0.43
C LEU A 135 11.03 -26.14 -0.19
N LEU A 136 10.42 -25.85 -1.35
CA LEU A 136 9.61 -26.82 -2.08
C LEU A 136 10.42 -28.03 -2.54
N GLY A 137 11.67 -27.85 -2.97
CA GLY A 137 12.57 -28.96 -3.32
C GLY A 137 12.80 -29.91 -2.14
N MET A 138 13.02 -29.35 -0.93
CA MET A 138 13.13 -30.15 0.29
C MET A 138 11.80 -30.85 0.63
N LEU A 139 10.67 -30.16 0.52
CA LEU A 139 9.35 -30.75 0.78
C LEU A 139 9.00 -31.89 -0.19
N GLN A 140 9.48 -31.82 -1.44
CA GLN A 140 9.27 -32.86 -2.44
C GLN A 140 10.06 -34.15 -2.10
N GLY A 141 11.27 -34.02 -1.56
CA GLY A 141 12.08 -35.18 -1.14
C GLY A 141 11.48 -35.96 0.04
N ILE A 142 10.57 -35.35 0.79
CA ILE A 142 9.94 -35.92 1.99
C ILE A 142 8.42 -36.07 1.81
N PHE A 143 7.97 -35.98 0.56
CA PHE A 143 6.57 -35.94 0.17
C PHE A 143 5.85 -37.25 0.53
N GLY A 144 4.65 -37.13 1.09
CA GLY A 144 3.85 -38.27 1.54
C GLY A 144 4.17 -38.79 2.95
N ILE A 145 5.34 -38.47 3.52
CA ILE A 145 5.79 -39.01 4.81
C ILE A 145 5.32 -38.14 5.98
N TYR A 146 5.39 -36.81 5.86
CA TYR A 146 5.06 -35.90 6.98
C TYR A 146 3.87 -34.99 6.68
N MET A 147 3.01 -34.86 7.69
CA MET A 147 1.83 -33.99 7.71
C MET A 147 2.19 -32.51 7.47
N THR A 148 3.32 -32.08 8.03
CA THR A 148 3.79 -30.69 7.98
C THR A 148 3.94 -30.21 6.53
N CYS A 149 4.57 -31.00 5.66
CA CYS A 149 4.76 -30.64 4.25
C CYS A 149 3.45 -30.30 3.52
N LYS A 150 2.36 -31.03 3.82
CA LYS A 150 1.04 -30.81 3.23
C LYS A 150 0.44 -29.48 3.68
N LEU A 151 0.59 -29.16 4.96
CA LEU A 151 0.17 -27.90 5.54
C LEU A 151 0.89 -26.71 4.89
N GLN A 152 2.20 -26.80 4.68
CA GLN A 152 2.95 -25.72 4.00
C GLN A 152 2.49 -25.49 2.57
N ILE A 153 2.32 -26.56 1.77
CA ILE A 153 1.85 -26.43 0.38
C ILE A 153 0.45 -25.82 0.34
N ALA A 154 -0.46 -26.29 1.18
CA ALA A 154 -1.81 -25.76 1.28
C ALA A 154 -1.81 -24.27 1.68
N ARG A 155 -0.94 -23.86 2.60
CA ARG A 155 -0.81 -22.45 3.02
C ARG A 155 -0.32 -21.56 1.87
N PHE A 156 0.64 -22.00 1.09
CA PHE A 156 1.11 -21.24 -0.07
C PHE A 156 0.04 -21.12 -1.14
N LEU A 157 -0.63 -22.23 -1.50
CA LEU A 157 -1.73 -22.22 -2.46
C LEU A 157 -2.90 -21.36 -2.01
N HIS A 158 -3.27 -21.45 -0.72
CA HIS A 158 -4.25 -20.54 -0.12
C HIS A 158 -3.86 -19.08 -0.37
N THR A 159 -2.62 -18.70 -0.10
CA THR A 159 -2.15 -17.33 -0.26
C THR A 159 -2.19 -16.86 -1.73
N PHE A 160 -1.74 -17.70 -2.67
CA PHE A 160 -1.78 -17.39 -4.10
C PHE A 160 -3.20 -17.27 -4.64
N VAL A 161 -4.07 -18.24 -4.34
CA VAL A 161 -5.46 -18.26 -4.79
C VAL A 161 -6.26 -17.11 -4.16
N ARG A 162 -5.98 -16.79 -2.89
CA ARG A 162 -6.57 -15.62 -2.23
C ARG A 162 -6.13 -14.32 -2.92
N SER A 163 -4.87 -14.19 -3.31
CA SER A 163 -4.40 -13.04 -4.11
C SER A 163 -5.12 -12.96 -5.48
N ARG A 164 -5.29 -14.09 -6.16
CA ARG A 164 -6.06 -14.17 -7.42
C ARG A 164 -7.51 -13.68 -7.24
N PHE A 165 -8.14 -13.97 -6.11
CA PHE A 165 -9.47 -13.47 -5.80
C PHE A 165 -9.50 -11.94 -5.64
N PHE A 166 -8.62 -11.37 -4.79
CA PHE A 166 -8.59 -9.92 -4.56
C PHE A 166 -8.29 -9.10 -5.82
N ASN A 167 -7.54 -9.68 -6.75
CA ASN A 167 -7.18 -9.03 -8.02
C ASN A 167 -8.14 -9.37 -9.17
N PHE A 168 -9.26 -10.07 -8.92
CA PHE A 168 -10.21 -10.52 -9.94
C PHE A 168 -9.53 -11.25 -11.12
N TYR A 169 -8.52 -12.06 -10.80
CA TYR A 169 -7.69 -12.73 -11.80
C TYR A 169 -8.52 -13.57 -12.76
N GLY A 170 -8.32 -13.34 -14.07
CA GLY A 170 -9.04 -14.03 -15.14
C GLY A 170 -10.52 -13.65 -15.26
N GLN A 171 -10.97 -12.58 -14.60
CA GLN A 171 -12.33 -12.05 -14.71
C GLN A 171 -12.34 -10.68 -15.39
N PHE A 172 -13.53 -10.25 -15.82
CA PHE A 172 -13.71 -8.87 -16.26
C PHE A 172 -13.48 -7.90 -15.09
N GLY A 173 -12.71 -6.84 -15.31
CA GLY A 173 -12.32 -5.89 -14.26
C GLY A 173 -11.12 -6.32 -13.41
N ALA A 174 -10.31 -7.28 -13.88
CA ALA A 174 -9.08 -7.70 -13.20
C ALA A 174 -8.11 -6.54 -12.94
N ARG A 175 -7.49 -6.53 -11.76
CA ARG A 175 -6.36 -5.65 -11.45
C ARG A 175 -5.14 -6.14 -12.23
N LEU A 176 -4.55 -5.26 -13.04
CA LEU A 176 -3.33 -5.56 -13.78
C LEU A 176 -2.08 -5.09 -13.05
N ASP A 177 -2.18 -3.95 -12.37
CA ASP A 177 -1.09 -3.36 -11.60
C ASP A 177 -1.48 -3.15 -10.14
N ASN A 178 -0.53 -3.34 -9.23
CA ASN A 178 -0.76 -3.17 -7.80
C ASN A 178 -1.15 -1.73 -7.42
N ASP A 179 -0.78 -0.72 -8.21
CA ASP A 179 -1.16 0.67 -8.00
C ASP A 179 -2.54 1.05 -8.56
N GLN A 180 -3.23 0.15 -9.25
CA GLN A 180 -4.53 0.41 -9.84
C GLN A 180 -5.67 0.23 -8.84
N ALA A 181 -6.49 1.26 -8.65
CA ALA A 181 -7.74 1.14 -7.89
C ALA A 181 -8.75 0.29 -8.67
N LEU A 182 -9.17 -0.82 -8.07
CA LEU A 182 -10.15 -1.73 -8.65
C LEU A 182 -11.60 -1.27 -8.43
N TYR A 183 -11.86 -0.57 -7.32
CA TYR A 183 -13.15 0.07 -7.07
C TYR A 183 -12.99 1.56 -7.31
N GLN A 184 -13.74 2.07 -8.28
CA GLN A 184 -13.95 3.49 -8.37
C GLN A 184 -14.93 3.86 -7.25
N ASP A 185 -14.41 4.21 -6.08
CA ASP A 185 -15.23 4.91 -5.10
C ASP A 185 -15.69 6.19 -5.81
N SER A 186 -16.98 6.27 -6.12
CA SER A 186 -17.61 7.48 -6.64
C SER A 186 -17.37 8.69 -5.73
N ASP A 187 -16.98 8.45 -4.47
CA ASP A 187 -16.61 9.46 -3.48
C ASP A 187 -15.10 9.82 -3.44
N GLN A 188 -14.20 9.01 -4.01
CA GLN A 188 -12.73 9.25 -3.92
C GLN A 188 -12.15 10.01 -5.10
N CYS A 189 -12.80 10.03 -6.27
CA CYS A 189 -12.30 10.80 -7.41
C CYS A 189 -12.38 12.32 -7.22
N ASP A 190 -13.20 12.80 -6.27
CA ASP A 190 -13.40 14.24 -6.01
C ASP A 190 -13.47 14.57 -4.52
N ALA A 191 -12.77 13.82 -3.66
CA ALA A 191 -12.48 14.30 -2.31
C ALA A 191 -11.55 15.52 -2.44
N LYS A 192 -12.17 16.71 -2.60
CA LYS A 192 -11.46 17.98 -2.70
C LYS A 192 -10.55 18.08 -1.50
N LEU A 193 -9.24 18.09 -1.77
CA LEU A 193 -8.21 18.26 -0.73
C LEU A 193 -8.64 19.35 0.22
N THR A 194 -8.58 19.08 1.52
CA THR A 194 -9.06 20.05 2.50
C THR A 194 -8.33 21.38 2.28
N ARG A 195 -9.03 22.53 2.39
CA ARG A 195 -8.40 23.85 2.22
C ARG A 195 -7.17 24.02 3.14
N ILE A 196 -7.23 23.43 4.32
CA ILE A 196 -6.13 23.35 5.30
C ILE A 196 -4.95 22.55 4.73
N PHE A 197 -5.19 21.37 4.14
CA PHE A 197 -4.16 20.57 3.49
C PHE A 197 -3.49 21.34 2.35
N THR A 198 -4.27 22.04 1.54
CA THR A 198 -3.73 22.85 0.44
C THR A 198 -2.83 23.97 0.96
N GLY A 199 -3.28 24.73 1.97
CA GLY A 199 -2.47 25.78 2.59
C GLY A 199 -1.19 25.26 3.24
N LEU A 200 -1.31 24.17 4.02
CA LEU A 200 -0.18 23.54 4.69
C LEU A 200 0.80 22.91 3.68
N SER A 201 0.30 22.35 2.58
CA SER A 201 1.12 21.84 1.50
C SER A 201 2.00 22.92 0.88
N TYR A 202 1.50 24.15 0.73
CA TYR A 202 2.35 25.28 0.31
C TYR A 202 3.42 25.63 1.36
N ALA A 203 3.04 25.67 2.64
CA ALA A 203 3.99 25.96 3.73
C ALA A 203 5.06 24.87 3.90
N LEU A 204 4.77 23.63 3.52
CA LEU A 204 5.66 22.47 3.57
C LEU A 204 6.27 22.12 2.20
N PHE A 205 6.41 23.11 1.31
CA PHE A 205 7.10 22.97 0.02
C PHE A 205 6.55 21.86 -0.89
N ARG A 206 5.23 21.60 -0.81
CA ARG A 206 4.51 20.53 -1.52
C ARG A 206 5.00 19.10 -1.21
N ALA A 207 5.84 18.91 -0.20
CA ALA A 207 6.25 17.60 0.28
C ALA A 207 5.03 16.73 0.71
N PRO A 208 4.00 17.26 1.39
CA PRO A 208 2.80 16.48 1.71
C PRO A 208 2.12 15.89 0.47
N ASN A 209 2.14 16.59 -0.67
CA ASN A 209 1.52 16.07 -1.90
C ASN A 209 2.26 14.86 -2.44
N VAL A 210 3.59 14.82 -2.30
CA VAL A 210 4.41 13.68 -2.74
C VAL A 210 4.12 12.48 -1.85
N HIS A 211 4.18 12.65 -0.53
CA HIS A 211 3.87 11.57 0.41
C HIS A 211 2.42 11.10 0.29
N LEU A 212 1.46 11.99 0.03
CA LEU A 212 0.06 11.61 -0.19
C LEU A 212 -0.09 10.73 -1.44
N ARG A 213 0.56 11.11 -2.56
CA ARG A 213 0.52 10.30 -3.79
C ARG A 213 1.19 8.95 -3.60
N THR A 214 2.35 8.90 -2.95
CA THR A 214 3.03 7.64 -2.67
C THR A 214 2.21 6.77 -1.72
N LEU A 215 1.59 7.37 -0.71
CA LEU A 215 0.68 6.67 0.20
C LEU A 215 -0.52 6.13 -0.55
N GLN A 216 -1.16 6.92 -1.43
CA GLN A 216 -2.28 6.46 -2.28
C GLN A 216 -1.88 5.32 -3.24
N ARG A 217 -0.62 5.31 -3.72
CA ARG A 217 -0.09 4.25 -4.57
C ARG A 217 0.13 2.94 -3.83
N VAL A 218 0.61 3.00 -2.60
CA VAL A 218 0.85 1.83 -1.74
C VAL A 218 -0.46 1.36 -1.07
N TRP A 219 -1.38 2.30 -0.85
CA TRP A 219 -2.67 2.12 -0.20
C TRP A 219 -3.81 2.19 -1.21
N VAL A 220 -4.07 1.08 -1.88
CA VAL A 220 -5.12 1.01 -2.89
C VAL A 220 -6.31 0.22 -2.35
N ASN A 221 -7.54 0.73 -2.53
CA ASN A 221 -8.79 0.06 -2.12
C ASN A 221 -8.90 -0.29 -0.62
N ASN A 222 -8.32 0.51 0.26
CA ASN A 222 -8.29 0.24 1.69
C ASN A 222 -7.57 -1.05 2.11
N GLN A 223 -6.69 -1.56 1.24
CA GLN A 223 -5.88 -2.72 1.47
C GLN A 223 -4.41 -2.36 1.26
N ILE A 224 -3.55 -2.88 2.12
CA ILE A 224 -2.10 -2.77 1.98
C ILE A 224 -1.57 -4.20 1.92
N THR A 225 -0.84 -4.51 0.85
CA THR A 225 -0.10 -5.77 0.76
C THR A 225 1.23 -5.60 1.51
N GLN A 226 1.64 -6.61 2.28
CA GLN A 226 2.93 -6.63 2.98
C GLN A 226 4.12 -6.35 2.03
N VAL A 227 4.01 -6.83 0.79
CA VAL A 227 4.99 -6.66 -0.30
C VAL A 227 5.19 -5.21 -0.70
N SER A 228 4.15 -4.37 -0.68
CA SER A 228 4.27 -2.94 -0.99
C SER A 228 4.55 -2.08 0.23
N TRP A 229 4.08 -2.50 1.41
CA TRP A 229 4.28 -1.77 2.67
C TRP A 229 5.72 -1.77 3.16
N ARG A 230 6.35 -2.95 3.21
CA ARG A 230 7.69 -3.11 3.78
C ARG A 230 8.74 -2.26 3.07
N PRO A 231 8.84 -2.27 1.72
CA PRO A 231 9.77 -1.40 1.00
C PRO A 231 9.49 0.08 1.24
N PHE A 232 8.22 0.49 1.22
CA PHE A 232 7.81 1.88 1.45
C PHE A 232 8.24 2.39 2.83
N ILE A 233 7.94 1.63 3.88
CA ILE A 233 8.34 1.96 5.25
C ILE A 233 9.87 1.96 5.41
N LYS A 234 10.56 1.01 4.78
CA LYS A 234 12.03 0.97 4.79
C LYS A 234 12.61 2.24 4.15
N GLN A 235 12.08 2.65 3.00
CA GLN A 235 12.48 3.88 2.33
C GLN A 235 12.23 5.11 3.22
N LEU A 236 11.04 5.25 3.80
CA LEU A 236 10.72 6.36 4.71
C LEU A 236 11.65 6.42 5.92
N ASN A 237 11.98 5.28 6.53
CA ASN A 237 12.90 5.24 7.66
C ASN A 237 14.31 5.71 7.26
N THR A 238 14.79 5.33 6.07
CA THR A 238 16.07 5.80 5.53
C THR A 238 16.02 7.31 5.28
N GLU A 239 14.98 7.80 4.61
CA GLU A 239 14.79 9.23 4.37
C GLU A 239 14.77 10.03 5.68
N TRP A 240 14.01 9.59 6.70
CA TRP A 240 13.99 10.26 7.99
C TRP A 240 15.33 10.23 8.72
N ALA A 241 16.08 9.12 8.63
CA ALA A 241 17.42 9.03 9.21
C ALA A 241 18.37 10.07 8.58
N GLU A 242 18.34 10.20 7.25
CA GLU A 242 19.12 11.22 6.54
C GLU A 242 18.71 12.65 6.93
N LEU A 243 17.41 12.91 7.06
CA LEU A 243 16.90 14.22 7.48
C LEU A 243 17.33 14.57 8.91
N ILE A 244 17.36 13.61 9.84
CA ILE A 244 17.85 13.81 11.21
C ILE A 244 19.34 14.17 11.20
N LEU A 245 20.15 13.46 10.40
CA LEU A 245 21.58 13.75 10.27
C LEU A 245 21.81 15.16 9.72
N ASN A 246 21.13 15.53 8.63
CA ASN A 246 21.22 16.86 8.04
C ASN A 246 20.74 17.97 9.00
N SER A 247 19.68 17.71 9.77
CA SER A 247 19.17 18.66 10.79
C SER A 247 20.20 18.89 11.90
N THR A 248 20.93 17.84 12.29
CA THR A 248 21.98 17.93 13.29
C THR A 248 23.14 18.81 12.80
N VAL A 249 23.55 18.65 11.53
CA VAL A 249 24.60 19.49 10.91
C VAL A 249 24.20 20.98 10.96
N ILE A 250 22.97 21.31 10.60
CA ILE A 250 22.48 22.70 10.65
C ILE A 250 22.39 23.21 12.08
N MET A 251 21.96 22.38 13.02
CA MET A 251 21.91 22.75 14.43
C MET A 251 23.33 23.06 14.95
N THR A 252 24.32 22.22 14.65
CA THR A 252 25.72 22.46 15.03
C THR A 252 26.27 23.74 14.36
N ALA A 253 25.95 23.98 13.09
CA ALA A 253 26.34 25.20 12.40
C ALA A 253 25.71 26.46 13.03
N ASN A 254 24.45 26.40 13.46
CA ASN A 254 23.79 27.48 14.20
C ASN A 254 24.45 27.76 15.54
N VAL A 255 24.77 26.73 16.31
CA VAL A 255 25.46 26.88 17.60
C VAL A 255 26.83 27.52 17.41
N ALA A 256 27.58 27.09 16.39
CA ALA A 256 28.87 27.71 16.04
C ALA A 256 28.69 29.17 15.59
N PHE A 257 27.65 29.47 14.82
CA PHE A 257 27.34 30.83 14.37
C PHE A 257 26.99 31.78 15.53
N LEU A 258 26.21 31.31 16.51
CA LEU A 258 25.87 32.08 17.71
C LEU A 258 27.08 32.35 18.63
N ALA A 259 28.11 31.51 18.54
CA ALA A 259 29.36 31.69 19.28
C ALA A 259 30.27 32.78 18.69
N ILE A 260 29.99 33.26 17.47
CA ILE A 260 30.77 34.33 16.84
C ILE A 260 30.59 35.64 17.64
N PRO A 261 31.69 36.26 18.11
CA PRO A 261 31.62 37.54 18.82
C PRO A 261 30.94 38.62 17.97
N GLY A 262 29.93 39.29 18.53
CA GLY A 262 29.15 40.33 17.84
C GLY A 262 27.79 39.88 17.31
N VAL A 263 27.48 38.57 17.33
CA VAL A 263 26.12 38.06 17.03
C VAL A 263 25.24 38.09 18.28
N THR A 264 25.81 37.74 19.44
CA THR A 264 25.16 37.81 20.74
C THR A 264 25.66 39.04 21.50
N THR A 265 24.74 39.93 21.89
CA THR A 265 25.05 41.13 22.68
C THR A 265 24.35 41.06 24.03
N ALA A 266 25.12 40.95 25.11
CA ALA A 266 24.59 40.76 26.47
C ALA A 266 23.72 41.94 26.97
N ASN A 267 23.93 43.15 26.44
CA ASN A 267 23.36 44.40 26.96
C ASN A 267 22.53 45.19 25.91
N SER A 268 22.05 44.54 24.85
CA SER A 268 21.31 45.21 23.75
C SER A 268 20.17 44.32 23.23
N PRO A 269 19.10 44.88 22.64
CA PRO A 269 18.03 44.09 22.05
C PRO A 269 18.59 43.09 21.03
N SER A 270 18.02 41.88 21.01
CA SER A 270 18.49 40.77 20.18
C SER A 270 18.65 41.21 18.71
N THR A 271 19.81 40.92 18.13
CA THR A 271 20.07 41.27 16.72
C THR A 271 19.18 40.43 15.79
N ILE A 272 18.78 40.97 14.64
CA ILE A 272 17.98 40.26 13.63
C ILE A 272 18.60 38.90 13.25
N ALA A 273 19.93 38.83 13.12
CA ALA A 273 20.68 37.58 12.90
C ALA A 273 20.51 36.55 14.04
N GLN A 274 20.43 37.02 15.29
CA GLN A 274 20.24 36.16 16.46
C GLN A 274 18.83 35.55 16.47
N ILE A 275 17.80 36.34 16.13
CA ILE A 275 16.41 35.86 16.05
C ILE A 275 16.28 34.78 14.97
N PHE A 276 16.84 35.01 13.77
CA PHE A 276 16.82 34.02 12.71
C PHE A 276 17.60 32.75 13.05
N SER A 277 18.75 32.87 13.73
CA SER A 277 19.50 31.68 14.18
C SER A 277 18.75 30.88 15.27
N TYR A 278 18.02 31.54 16.17
CA TYR A 278 17.13 30.84 17.10
C TYR A 278 15.98 30.13 16.39
N ALA A 279 15.33 30.78 15.42
CA ALA A 279 14.28 30.15 14.63
C ALA A 279 14.81 28.92 13.87
N SER A 280 16.01 29.02 13.28
CA SER A 280 16.68 27.90 12.61
C SER A 280 17.02 26.74 13.56
N THR A 281 17.51 27.07 14.76
CA THR A 281 17.84 26.07 15.79
C THR A 281 16.60 25.32 16.27
N VAL A 282 15.51 26.04 16.57
CA VAL A 282 14.23 25.45 16.99
C VAL A 282 13.65 24.57 15.88
N ALA A 283 13.68 25.02 14.63
CA ALA A 283 13.23 24.23 13.49
C ALA A 283 14.05 22.94 13.33
N SER A 284 15.38 23.02 13.48
CA SER A 284 16.28 21.86 13.41
C SER A 284 16.02 20.85 14.54
N ILE A 285 15.84 21.33 15.79
CA ILE A 285 15.46 20.47 16.92
C ILE A 285 14.11 19.82 16.67
N GLY A 286 13.13 20.57 16.15
CA GLY A 286 11.83 20.04 15.77
C GLY A 286 11.93 18.92 14.73
N ALA A 287 12.73 19.12 13.69
CA ALA A 287 12.98 18.10 12.67
C ALA A 287 13.61 16.82 13.26
N ILE A 288 14.57 16.96 14.18
CA ILE A 288 15.20 15.83 14.89
C ILE A 288 14.18 15.09 15.75
N VAL A 289 13.44 15.80 16.62
CA VAL A 289 12.48 15.18 17.55
C VAL A 289 11.38 14.46 16.78
N ILE A 290 10.78 15.11 15.78
CA ILE A 290 9.72 14.50 14.98
C ILE A 290 10.26 13.31 14.16
N GLY A 291 11.44 13.45 13.55
CA GLY A 291 12.08 12.37 12.82
C GLY A 291 12.33 11.14 13.70
N LEU A 292 12.87 11.34 14.92
CA LEU A 292 13.10 10.27 15.88
C LEU A 292 11.79 9.61 16.36
N LEU A 293 10.74 10.40 16.59
CA LEU A 293 9.43 9.88 16.96
C LEU A 293 8.85 9.01 15.84
N LEU A 294 8.95 9.44 14.58
CA LEU A 294 8.47 8.68 13.43
C LEU A 294 9.24 7.36 13.25
N VAL A 295 10.58 7.40 13.31
CA VAL A 295 11.42 6.19 13.27
C VAL A 295 11.07 5.24 14.41
N ARG A 296 10.88 5.76 15.63
CA ARG A 296 10.53 4.94 16.80
C ARG A 296 9.16 4.29 16.63
N GLN A 297 8.13 5.07 16.32
CA GLN A 297 6.77 4.58 16.14
C GLN A 297 6.70 3.48 15.08
N ASN A 298 7.42 3.67 13.98
CA ASN A 298 7.43 2.74 12.86
C ASN A 298 8.22 1.46 13.18
N ARG A 299 9.33 1.55 13.94
CA ARG A 299 10.04 0.36 14.44
C ARG A 299 9.21 -0.44 15.44
N THR A 300 8.44 0.20 16.31
CA THR A 300 7.62 -0.52 17.31
C THR A 300 6.29 -1.04 16.77
N LYS A 301 5.79 -0.55 15.63
CA LYS A 301 4.45 -0.91 15.11
C LYS A 301 4.40 -1.45 13.67
N GLY A 302 5.47 -1.31 12.89
CA GLY A 302 5.39 -1.39 11.42
C GLY A 302 6.20 -2.48 10.73
N ILE A 303 7.10 -3.17 11.43
CA ILE A 303 8.03 -4.14 10.80
C ILE A 303 7.51 -5.59 10.91
N ASP A 304 6.83 -5.94 12.01
CA ASP A 304 6.57 -7.35 12.33
C ASP A 304 5.20 -7.87 11.87
N ASP A 305 4.16 -7.03 11.72
CA ASP A 305 2.85 -7.48 11.22
C ASP A 305 2.14 -6.44 10.32
N ALA A 306 1.94 -6.81 9.07
CA ALA A 306 1.18 -5.99 8.11
C ALA A 306 -0.29 -5.85 8.50
N ASN A 307 -0.86 -6.81 9.22
CA ASN A 307 -2.25 -6.74 9.69
C ASN A 307 -2.40 -5.77 10.87
N GLU A 308 -1.44 -5.72 11.79
CA GLU A 308 -1.41 -4.73 12.87
C GLU A 308 -1.24 -3.32 12.30
N ALA A 309 -0.31 -3.14 11.36
CA ALA A 309 -0.13 -1.88 10.64
C ALA A 309 -1.41 -1.45 9.89
N LEU A 310 -2.07 -2.39 9.22
CA LEU A 310 -3.35 -2.16 8.55
C LEU A 310 -4.44 -1.78 9.55
N SER A 311 -4.53 -2.44 10.71
CA SER A 311 -5.54 -2.14 11.74
C SER A 311 -5.33 -0.74 12.37
N PHE A 312 -4.09 -0.38 12.68
CA PHE A 312 -3.72 0.93 13.23
C PHE A 312 -4.04 2.04 12.23
N MET A 313 -3.67 1.83 10.96
CA MET A 313 -3.89 2.84 9.95
C MET A 313 -5.36 2.89 9.48
N THR A 314 -6.09 1.77 9.46
CA THR A 314 -7.55 1.77 9.21
C THR A 314 -8.29 2.52 10.32
N ALA A 315 -7.85 2.38 11.58
CA ALA A 315 -8.36 3.18 12.68
C ALA A 315 -8.07 4.68 12.49
N LEU A 316 -6.91 5.04 11.93
CA LEU A 316 -6.54 6.41 11.58
C LEU A 316 -7.37 6.96 10.39
N LEU A 317 -7.75 6.10 9.43
CA LEU A 317 -8.56 6.45 8.26
C LEU A 317 -10.03 6.71 8.55
N ASN A 318 -10.58 6.12 9.62
CA ASN A 318 -11.94 6.42 10.07
C ASN A 318 -12.09 7.84 10.66
N THR A 319 -11.01 8.62 10.69
CA THR A 319 -11.05 10.05 11.01
C THR A 319 -11.11 10.88 9.73
N ASN A 320 -11.83 12.01 9.77
CA ASN A 320 -12.07 12.89 8.61
C ASN A 320 -10.80 13.39 7.88
N PHE A 321 -9.60 13.18 8.43
CA PHE A 321 -8.32 13.65 7.89
C PHE A 321 -7.33 12.52 7.54
N GLY A 322 -7.70 11.25 7.64
CA GLY A 322 -6.77 10.12 7.77
C GLY A 322 -5.55 10.09 6.82
N LYS A 323 -5.75 10.05 5.49
CA LYS A 323 -4.64 9.99 4.50
C LYS A 323 -3.88 11.32 4.42
N GLU A 324 -4.59 12.44 4.51
CA GLU A 324 -4.01 13.79 4.43
C GLU A 324 -3.12 14.10 5.63
N ALA A 325 -3.60 13.79 6.85
CA ALA A 325 -2.87 13.99 8.09
C ALA A 325 -1.59 13.15 8.15
N LEU A 326 -1.64 11.90 7.68
CA LEU A 326 -0.46 11.03 7.63
C LEU A 326 0.59 11.59 6.65
N ALA A 327 0.15 12.06 5.49
CA ALA A 327 1.03 12.68 4.50
C ALA A 327 1.69 13.97 5.04
N ILE A 328 0.95 14.80 5.77
CA ILE A 328 1.49 15.98 6.46
C ILE A 328 2.53 15.54 7.50
N MET A 329 2.18 14.57 8.35
CA MET A 329 3.05 14.10 9.43
C MET A 329 4.39 13.57 8.89
N TYR A 330 4.35 12.75 7.83
CA TYR A 330 5.55 12.17 7.22
C TYR A 330 6.45 13.20 6.52
N SER A 331 5.87 14.31 6.04
CA SER A 331 6.60 15.40 5.39
C SER A 331 7.20 16.43 6.37
N LEU A 332 6.80 16.38 7.65
CA LEU A 332 7.12 17.41 8.64
C LEU A 332 8.63 17.52 8.96
N PRO A 333 9.40 16.43 9.12
CA PRO A 333 10.85 16.52 9.32
C PRO A 333 11.56 17.24 8.17
N TYR A 334 11.16 16.95 6.93
CA TYR A 334 11.70 17.59 5.74
C TYR A 334 11.39 19.08 5.71
N ALA A 335 10.14 19.46 5.93
CA ALA A 335 9.75 20.87 5.88
C ALA A 335 10.45 21.70 6.97
N LEU A 336 10.56 21.17 8.20
CA LEU A 336 11.26 21.83 9.29
C LEU A 336 12.76 21.98 9.00
N LEU A 337 13.40 20.99 8.37
CA LEU A 337 14.78 21.10 7.91
C LEU A 337 14.95 22.25 6.91
N ILE A 338 14.07 22.35 5.91
CA ILE A 338 14.14 23.43 4.90
C ILE A 338 13.90 24.80 5.53
N TRP A 339 12.90 24.94 6.40
CA TRP A 339 12.71 26.19 7.15
C TRP A 339 13.93 26.53 8.01
N GLY A 340 14.55 25.52 8.63
CA GLY A 340 15.82 25.64 9.33
C GLY A 340 16.92 26.22 8.44
N MET A 341 17.10 25.68 7.23
CA MET A 341 18.06 26.19 6.25
C MET A 341 17.76 27.64 5.86
N VAL A 342 16.51 27.97 5.54
CA VAL A 342 16.10 29.32 5.13
C VAL A 342 16.40 30.35 6.23
N PHE A 343 16.05 30.04 7.47
CA PHE A 343 16.35 30.93 8.60
C PHE A 343 17.86 31.06 8.86
N PHE A 344 18.65 29.99 8.69
CA PHE A 344 20.10 30.08 8.85
C PHE A 344 20.74 30.97 7.78
N VAL A 345 20.33 30.83 6.52
CA VAL A 345 20.78 31.68 5.41
C VAL A 345 20.38 33.14 5.65
N ALA A 346 19.17 33.40 6.17
CA ALA A 346 18.74 34.74 6.55
C ALA A 346 19.56 35.33 7.72
N ALA A 347 19.97 34.50 8.69
CA ALA A 347 20.83 34.90 9.79
C ALA A 347 22.23 35.31 9.29
N LEU A 348 22.84 34.49 8.42
CA LEU A 348 24.13 34.77 7.78
C LEU A 348 24.06 36.03 6.91
N GLY A 349 23.01 36.17 6.10
CA GLY A 349 22.76 37.38 5.30
C GLY A 349 22.68 38.62 6.19
N SER A 350 21.89 38.57 7.26
CA SER A 350 21.72 39.69 8.19
C SER A 350 23.03 40.13 8.84
N LEU A 351 23.93 39.20 9.16
CA LEU A 351 25.26 39.52 9.70
C LEU A 351 26.17 40.12 8.63
N THR A 352 26.24 39.52 7.44
CA THR A 352 27.14 39.96 6.35
C THR A 352 26.76 41.31 5.76
N PHE A 353 25.48 41.69 5.77
CA PHE A 353 25.05 43.02 5.34
C PHE A 353 25.13 44.09 6.44
N LYS A 354 25.24 43.70 7.72
CA LYS A 354 25.31 44.62 8.85
C LYS A 354 26.77 44.89 9.25
N GLY A 355 27.26 46.09 8.91
CA GLY A 355 28.53 46.61 9.44
C GLY A 355 29.79 46.30 8.63
N THR A 356 29.68 45.62 7.48
CA THR A 356 30.83 45.30 6.61
C THR A 356 31.07 46.37 5.54
N ASP A 357 32.27 46.43 4.97
CA ASP A 357 32.64 47.34 3.88
C ASP A 357 31.78 47.18 2.62
N LYS A 358 31.65 48.27 1.85
CA LYS A 358 30.85 48.30 0.61
C LYS A 358 31.28 47.24 -0.40
N SER A 359 32.59 47.01 -0.55
CA SER A 359 33.15 46.00 -1.47
C SER A 359 32.71 44.58 -1.12
N THR A 360 32.76 44.22 0.17
CA THR A 360 32.37 42.90 0.68
C THR A 360 30.88 42.66 0.54
N ARG A 361 30.04 43.69 0.80
CA ARG A 361 28.58 43.58 0.61
C ARG A 361 28.20 43.32 -0.84
N VAL A 362 28.83 44.01 -1.79
CA VAL A 362 28.57 43.82 -3.22
C VAL A 362 29.01 42.41 -3.65
N SER A 363 30.20 41.98 -3.24
CA SER A 363 30.73 40.65 -3.60
C SER A 363 29.86 39.51 -3.05
N ILE A 364 29.51 39.57 -1.77
CA ILE A 364 28.64 38.56 -1.13
C ILE A 364 27.24 38.61 -1.74
N GLY A 365 26.69 39.81 -2.00
CA GLY A 365 25.38 39.97 -2.65
C GLY A 365 25.31 39.30 -4.03
N VAL A 366 26.36 39.41 -4.85
CA VAL A 366 26.44 38.71 -6.14
C VAL A 366 26.43 37.19 -5.96
N VAL A 367 27.18 36.66 -4.98
CA VAL A 367 27.19 35.22 -4.69
C VAL A 367 25.81 34.74 -4.23
N PHE A 368 25.15 35.45 -3.32
CA PHE A 368 23.78 35.12 -2.88
C PHE A 368 22.79 35.13 -4.05
N PHE A 369 22.91 36.11 -4.95
CA PHE A 369 22.04 36.21 -6.12
C PHE A 369 22.27 35.05 -7.10
N LEU A 370 23.53 34.71 -7.39
CA LEU A 370 23.88 33.59 -8.27
C LEU A 370 23.40 32.26 -7.69
N VAL A 371 23.69 31.98 -6.42
CA VAL A 371 23.25 30.75 -5.75
C VAL A 371 21.73 30.70 -5.67
N GLY A 372 21.07 31.80 -5.29
CA GLY A 372 19.62 31.89 -5.23
C GLY A 372 18.96 31.65 -6.58
N SER A 373 19.53 32.20 -7.66
CA SER A 373 19.04 31.98 -9.03
C SER A 373 19.19 30.52 -9.47
N LEU A 374 20.31 29.87 -9.14
CA LEU A 374 20.52 28.45 -9.42
C LEU A 374 19.55 27.56 -8.62
N VAL A 375 19.34 27.85 -7.34
CA VAL A 375 18.36 27.13 -6.51
C VAL A 375 16.95 27.30 -7.06
N PHE A 376 16.57 28.54 -7.40
CA PHE A 376 15.27 28.82 -8.01
C PHE A 376 15.08 28.07 -9.33
N TRP A 377 16.11 28.06 -10.18
CA TRP A 377 16.13 27.30 -11.44
C TRP A 377 15.92 25.80 -11.21
N CYS A 378 16.63 25.20 -10.26
CA CYS A 378 16.46 23.78 -9.92
C CYS A 378 15.05 23.47 -9.41
N VAL A 379 14.51 24.33 -8.53
CA VAL A 379 13.15 24.15 -7.98
C VAL A 379 12.11 24.28 -9.09
N PHE A 380 12.22 25.30 -9.94
CA PHE A 380 11.28 25.53 -11.05
C PHE A 380 11.26 24.35 -12.03
N ASN A 381 12.43 23.88 -12.48
CA ASN A 381 12.52 22.73 -13.38
C ASN A 381 12.01 21.43 -12.73
N SER A 382 12.26 21.24 -11.44
CA SER A 382 11.75 20.07 -10.71
C SER A 382 10.23 20.06 -10.58
N TRP A 383 9.60 21.24 -10.59
CA TRP A 383 8.15 21.39 -10.54
C TRP A 383 7.51 21.12 -11.90
N GLU A 384 8.15 21.54 -12.99
CA GLU A 384 7.63 21.39 -14.35
C GLU A 384 7.60 19.92 -14.81
N GLN A 385 8.60 19.11 -14.44
CA GLN A 385 8.61 17.67 -14.73
C GLN A 385 7.50 16.86 -14.02
N ARG A 386 6.83 17.42 -13.01
CA ARG A 386 5.79 16.74 -12.23
C ARG A 386 4.36 17.06 -12.68
N THR A 387 4.19 17.98 -13.62
CA THR A 387 2.92 18.34 -14.26
C THR A 387 2.51 17.57 -15.55
N PRO A 388 3.37 16.85 -16.29
CA PRO A 388 2.99 16.30 -17.60
C PRO A 388 2.01 15.12 -17.54
N ARG A 389 1.82 14.46 -16.38
CA ARG A 389 0.83 13.37 -16.26
C ARG A 389 -0.62 13.85 -16.39
N LYS A 390 -0.91 15.11 -16.02
CA LYS A 390 -2.25 15.70 -16.20
C LYS A 390 -2.61 15.92 -17.67
N GLU A 391 -1.60 16.12 -18.53
CA GLU A 391 -1.80 16.29 -19.96
C GLU A 391 -1.99 14.94 -20.66
N HIS A 392 -1.28 13.90 -20.21
CA HIS A 392 -1.50 12.52 -20.65
C HIS A 392 -2.90 12.01 -20.27
N ASP A 393 -3.34 12.18 -19.02
CA ASP A 393 -4.67 11.74 -18.57
C ASP A 393 -5.80 12.53 -19.27
N ARG A 394 -5.59 13.81 -19.59
CA ARG A 394 -6.54 14.61 -20.38
C ARG A 394 -6.64 14.11 -21.82
N ASN A 395 -5.51 13.81 -22.46
CA ASN A 395 -5.47 13.27 -23.83
C ASN A 395 -6.10 11.87 -23.91
N VAL A 396 -5.90 11.00 -22.91
CA VAL A 396 -6.53 9.67 -22.85
C VAL A 396 -8.04 9.77 -22.65
N ASN A 397 -8.52 10.69 -21.80
CA ASN A 397 -9.95 10.92 -21.61
C ASN A 397 -10.61 11.51 -22.88
N GLU A 398 -9.95 12.43 -23.58
CA GLU A 398 -10.42 12.93 -24.87
C GLU A 398 -10.47 11.83 -25.94
N MET A 399 -9.48 10.94 -26.00
CA MET A 399 -9.51 9.77 -26.89
C MET A 399 -10.63 8.78 -26.55
N THR A 400 -10.93 8.63 -25.26
CA THR A 400 -12.00 7.73 -24.78
C THR A 400 -13.39 8.31 -25.03
N GLU A 401 -13.58 9.62 -24.92
CA GLU A 401 -14.82 10.27 -25.35
C GLU A 401 -15.00 10.19 -26.87
N GLN A 402 -13.93 10.43 -27.65
CA GLN A 402 -14.00 10.30 -29.10
C GLN A 402 -14.29 8.86 -29.56
N SER A 403 -13.80 7.85 -28.84
CA SER A 403 -14.12 6.44 -29.15
C SER A 403 -15.58 6.13 -28.83
N LYS A 404 -16.12 6.59 -27.69
CA LYS A 404 -17.55 6.45 -27.34
C LYS A 404 -18.48 7.13 -28.36
N LEU A 405 -18.12 8.33 -28.82
CA LEU A 405 -18.85 9.05 -29.87
C LEU A 405 -18.87 8.29 -31.21
N LYS A 406 -17.76 7.64 -31.58
CA LYS A 406 -17.70 6.81 -32.80
C LYS A 406 -18.55 5.54 -32.68
N THR A 407 -18.61 4.90 -31.52
CA THR A 407 -19.41 3.68 -31.31
C THR A 407 -20.92 3.95 -31.38
N VAL A 408 -21.38 5.12 -30.92
CA VAL A 408 -22.79 5.52 -30.99
C VAL A 408 -23.27 5.76 -32.43
N VAL A 409 -22.38 6.18 -33.33
CA VAL A 409 -22.74 6.43 -34.75
C VAL A 409 -22.87 5.14 -35.57
N VAL A 410 -22.27 4.02 -35.13
CA VAL A 410 -22.28 2.74 -35.87
C VAL A 410 -23.54 1.90 -35.61
N HIS A 411 -24.43 2.31 -34.71
CA HIS A 411 -25.72 1.63 -34.45
C HIS A 411 -26.93 2.44 -34.96
N GLY A 412 -26.92 2.77 -36.25
CA GLY A 412 -28.13 3.14 -37.00
C GLY A 412 -28.92 1.90 -37.44
N PRO A 413 -30.27 1.94 -37.51
CA PRO A 413 -31.10 0.74 -37.62
C PRO A 413 -30.98 0.10 -39.01
N SER A 414 -30.51 -1.15 -39.06
CA SER A 414 -30.55 -1.98 -40.26
C SER A 414 -31.97 -2.48 -40.54
N LYS A 415 -32.51 -2.16 -41.71
CA LYS A 415 -33.77 -2.73 -42.22
C LYS A 415 -33.59 -4.22 -42.55
N PRO A 416 -34.57 -5.09 -42.28
CA PRO A 416 -34.50 -6.49 -42.69
C PRO A 416 -34.80 -6.65 -44.19
N MET A 417 -33.94 -7.39 -44.88
CA MET A 417 -34.08 -7.76 -46.29
C MET A 417 -34.95 -9.01 -46.39
N GLN A 418 -36.08 -8.92 -47.11
CA GLN A 418 -36.95 -10.04 -47.41
C GLN A 418 -36.28 -10.97 -48.44
N THR A 419 -36.26 -12.26 -48.14
CA THR A 419 -35.91 -13.33 -49.08
C THR A 419 -37.16 -13.77 -49.85
N VAL A 420 -36.99 -13.92 -51.18
CA VAL A 420 -37.86 -14.70 -52.07
C VAL A 420 -37.25 -16.07 -52.26
#